data_AF-A0A7W4HBJ0-F1
#
_entry.id   AF-A0A7W4HBJ0-F1
#
_cell.length_a   1.000
_cell.length_b   1.000
_cell.length_c   1.000
_cell.angle_alpha   90.00
_cell.angle_beta   90.00
_cell.angle_gamma   90.00
#
_symmetry.space_group_name_H-M   'P 1'
#
loop_
_entity.id
_entity.type
_entity.pdbx_description
1 polymer ?
#
loop_
_entity_poly.entity_id
_entity_poly.type
_entity_poly.pdbx_seq_one_letter_code
_entity_poly.pdbx_strand_id
1 'polypeptide(L)'
;MFSTPRKTSSSKLSLSIFSSFCCLLLGVFFTTQAIFLSHPVYAEDDILKNVTHRKLNDTERGNISMSCASIQTSLKNIQRNDSKTRVILGTNYQTLLSNYISPLNVRLIKNNLPDSTLISIQSEAITSRNSFTNLFVTYSQRLESLISIDCKNQPDAFYSELENVRYLRSQLEESVNKVNTALSNHLKSVNQLREKLSNNSTDSTPTSTKSNTTEDSSITQTNITSSQNEEKSR
;
A
#
# COMPACT_ATOMS: atom_id res chain seq x y z
N MET A 1 78.40 20.69 -21.46
CA MET A 1 76.98 20.35 -21.69
C MET A 1 76.88 18.83 -21.74
N PHE A 2 75.86 18.26 -21.10
CA PHE A 2 75.53 16.83 -20.90
C PHE A 2 76.15 16.10 -19.69
N SER A 3 75.40 16.16 -18.59
CA SER A 3 75.41 15.18 -17.50
C SER A 3 74.60 13.94 -17.91
N THR A 4 75.14 12.74 -17.71
CA THR A 4 74.41 11.46 -17.79
C THR A 4 74.18 10.88 -16.38
N PRO A 5 72.99 10.32 -16.09
CA PRO A 5 72.62 9.94 -14.73
C PRO A 5 72.99 8.50 -14.35
N ARG A 6 73.16 8.34 -13.04
CA ARG A 6 73.42 7.13 -12.27
C ARG A 6 72.21 6.19 -12.28
N LYS A 7 72.38 4.93 -12.71
CA LYS A 7 71.39 3.86 -12.53
C LYS A 7 71.34 3.44 -11.05
N THR A 8 70.18 3.57 -10.42
CA THR A 8 69.86 2.93 -9.14
C THR A 8 68.92 1.74 -9.38
N SER A 9 69.35 0.58 -8.91
CA SER A 9 68.61 -0.67 -8.89
C SER A 9 67.59 -0.65 -7.74
N SER A 10 66.30 -0.78 -8.05
CA SER A 10 65.25 -1.08 -7.07
C SER A 10 64.04 -1.74 -7.75
N SER A 11 64.07 -3.07 -7.94
CA SER A 11 62.99 -3.80 -8.64
C SER A 11 62.57 -5.11 -7.97
N LYS A 12 62.51 -5.14 -6.63
CA LYS A 12 62.03 -6.33 -5.90
C LYS A 12 60.95 -6.05 -4.84
N LEU A 13 60.68 -4.78 -4.50
CA LEU A 13 59.72 -4.45 -3.42
C LEU A 13 58.32 -4.06 -3.93
N SER A 14 58.15 -3.68 -5.20
CA SER A 14 56.86 -3.24 -5.74
C SER A 14 55.96 -4.39 -6.23
N LEU A 15 56.50 -5.56 -6.56
CA LEU A 15 55.73 -6.64 -7.19
C LEU A 15 54.87 -7.44 -6.18
N SER A 16 55.27 -7.49 -4.91
CA SER A 16 54.56 -8.23 -3.86
C SER A 16 53.29 -7.50 -3.39
N ILE A 17 53.30 -6.17 -3.35
CA ILE A 17 52.19 -5.36 -2.82
C ILE A 17 51.01 -5.35 -3.81
N PHE A 18 51.29 -5.29 -5.12
CA PHE A 18 50.25 -5.32 -6.15
C PHE A 18 49.58 -6.69 -6.29
N SER A 19 50.32 -7.79 -6.09
CA SER A 19 49.75 -9.14 -6.12
C SER A 19 48.81 -9.39 -4.92
N SER A 20 49.16 -8.89 -3.74
CA SER A 20 48.31 -9.01 -2.54
C SER A 20 47.01 -8.19 -2.63
N PHE A 21 47.04 -7.02 -3.28
CA PHE A 21 45.84 -6.20 -3.48
C PHE A 21 44.88 -6.79 -4.52
N CYS A 22 45.41 -7.49 -5.53
CA CYS A 22 44.59 -8.15 -6.56
C CYS A 22 43.79 -9.33 -6.00
N CYS A 23 44.37 -10.10 -5.07
CA CYS A 23 43.68 -11.21 -4.40
C CYS A 23 42.56 -10.74 -3.46
N LEU A 24 42.75 -9.61 -2.76
CA LEU A 24 41.71 -9.07 -1.87
C LEU A 24 40.52 -8.51 -2.64
N LEU A 25 40.73 -7.82 -3.77
CA LEU A 25 39.64 -7.31 -4.59
C LEU A 25 38.84 -8.44 -5.25
N LEU A 26 39.49 -9.48 -5.76
CA LEU A 26 38.79 -10.66 -6.31
C LEU A 26 37.96 -11.37 -5.23
N GLY A 27 38.47 -11.52 -4.01
CA GLY A 27 37.73 -12.11 -2.90
C GLY A 27 36.44 -11.35 -2.52
N VAL A 28 36.46 -10.02 -2.59
CA VAL A 28 35.28 -9.17 -2.31
C VAL A 28 34.27 -9.18 -3.47
N PHE A 29 34.73 -9.32 -4.72
CA PHE A 29 33.83 -9.51 -5.87
C PHE A 29 33.14 -10.89 -5.87
N PHE A 30 33.83 -11.95 -5.41
CA PHE A 30 33.21 -13.28 -5.32
C PHE A 30 32.15 -13.38 -4.21
N THR A 31 32.36 -12.73 -3.06
CA THR A 31 31.38 -12.78 -1.95
C THR A 31 30.17 -11.87 -2.18
N THR A 32 30.31 -10.77 -2.92
CA THR A 32 29.17 -9.91 -3.26
C THR A 32 28.26 -10.50 -4.35
N GLN A 33 28.80 -11.29 -5.28
CA GLN A 33 28.00 -11.99 -6.31
C GLN A 33 27.22 -13.19 -5.73
N ALA A 34 27.69 -13.81 -4.65
CA ALA A 34 26.99 -14.93 -4.01
C ALA A 34 25.70 -14.52 -3.28
N ILE A 35 25.62 -13.27 -2.81
CA ILE A 35 24.41 -12.74 -2.14
C ILE A 35 23.33 -12.37 -3.16
N PHE A 36 23.69 -12.09 -4.41
CA PHE A 36 22.72 -11.81 -5.49
C PHE A 36 22.24 -13.05 -6.25
N LEU A 37 22.78 -14.24 -5.94
CA LEU A 37 22.33 -15.53 -6.50
C LEU A 37 21.38 -16.30 -5.58
N SER A 38 20.96 -15.72 -4.45
CA SER A 38 19.78 -16.22 -3.74
C SER A 38 18.55 -15.68 -4.44
N HIS A 39 17.75 -16.56 -5.05
CA HIS A 39 16.36 -16.23 -5.38
C HIS A 39 15.73 -15.63 -4.12
N PRO A 40 15.06 -14.47 -4.20
CA PRO A 40 14.37 -13.94 -3.05
C PRO A 40 13.40 -15.02 -2.54
N VAL A 41 13.62 -15.48 -1.31
CA VAL A 41 12.73 -16.42 -0.63
C VAL A 41 11.54 -15.60 -0.16
N TYR A 42 10.52 -15.51 -1.02
CA TYR A 42 9.24 -14.96 -0.65
C TYR A 42 8.43 -16.05 0.07
N ALA A 43 7.73 -15.68 1.14
CA ALA A 43 6.79 -16.55 1.87
C ALA A 43 5.51 -16.77 1.04
N GLU A 44 5.66 -17.29 -0.18
CA GLU A 44 4.66 -17.24 -1.24
C GLU A 44 3.73 -18.47 -1.23
N ASP A 45 4.20 -19.58 -0.64
CA ASP A 45 3.48 -20.86 -0.65
C ASP A 45 2.24 -20.88 0.25
N ASP A 46 2.07 -19.96 1.20
CA ASP A 46 0.93 -20.03 2.13
C ASP A 46 -0.36 -19.44 1.56
N ILE A 47 -0.26 -18.35 0.78
CA ILE A 47 -1.42 -17.62 0.26
C ILE A 47 -2.15 -18.43 -0.83
N LEU A 48 -1.42 -19.19 -1.64
CA LEU A 48 -1.99 -19.92 -2.78
C LEU A 48 -2.58 -21.30 -2.42
N LYS A 49 -2.46 -21.77 -1.17
CA LYS A 49 -2.98 -23.09 -0.74
C LYS A 49 -4.48 -23.26 -0.95
N ASN A 50 -5.21 -22.15 -1.01
CA ASN A 50 -6.67 -22.16 -1.13
C ASN A 50 -7.15 -22.18 -2.59
N VAL A 51 -6.24 -22.12 -3.56
CA VAL A 51 -6.61 -22.14 -4.99
C VAL A 51 -6.82 -23.58 -5.43
N THR A 52 -8.04 -23.90 -5.85
CA THR A 52 -8.35 -25.20 -6.47
C THR A 52 -8.14 -25.09 -7.97
N HIS A 53 -7.25 -25.92 -8.51
CA HIS A 53 -6.99 -25.95 -9.95
C HIS A 53 -7.88 -26.93 -10.69
N ARG A 54 -8.70 -26.43 -11.60
CA ARG A 54 -9.55 -27.30 -12.42
C ARG A 54 -8.77 -27.82 -13.62
N LYS A 55 -8.93 -29.12 -13.91
CA LYS A 55 -8.39 -29.73 -15.13
C LYS A 55 -9.20 -29.29 -16.36
N LEU A 56 -8.50 -28.85 -17.41
CA LEU A 56 -9.12 -28.49 -18.68
C LEU A 56 -9.57 -29.72 -19.48
N ASN A 57 -10.60 -29.55 -20.30
CA ASN A 57 -10.94 -30.47 -21.39
C ASN A 57 -10.21 -30.10 -22.70
N ASP A 58 -10.29 -30.96 -23.71
CA ASP A 58 -9.57 -30.78 -24.99
C ASP A 58 -10.02 -29.53 -25.76
N THR A 59 -11.31 -29.23 -25.73
CA THR A 59 -11.86 -28.02 -26.35
C THR A 59 -11.32 -26.76 -25.69
N GLU A 60 -11.26 -26.73 -24.35
CA GLU A 60 -10.72 -25.60 -23.60
C GLU A 60 -9.23 -25.41 -23.85
N ARG A 61 -8.45 -26.49 -23.88
CA ARG A 61 -7.03 -26.45 -24.28
C ARG A 61 -6.89 -25.87 -25.68
N GLY A 62 -7.66 -26.37 -26.64
CA GLY A 62 -7.66 -25.88 -28.02
C GLY A 62 -7.97 -24.39 -28.11
N ASN A 63 -8.98 -23.92 -27.38
CA ASN A 63 -9.38 -22.51 -27.36
C ASN A 63 -8.27 -21.59 -26.78
N ILE A 64 -7.63 -22.01 -25.68
CA ILE A 64 -6.49 -21.30 -25.10
C ILE A 64 -5.35 -21.24 -26.11
N SER A 65 -4.98 -22.39 -26.70
CA SER A 65 -3.86 -22.46 -27.65
C SER A 65 -4.11 -21.61 -28.90
N MET A 66 -5.32 -21.65 -29.45
CA MET A 66 -5.71 -20.85 -30.63
C MET A 66 -5.73 -19.35 -30.34
N SER A 67 -6.11 -18.94 -29.12
CA SER A 67 -6.28 -17.54 -28.74
C SER A 67 -5.06 -16.96 -28.00
N CYS A 68 -3.99 -17.73 -27.87
CA CYS A 68 -2.86 -17.43 -26.99
C CYS A 68 -2.26 -16.02 -27.21
N ALA A 69 -2.07 -15.58 -28.46
CA ALA A 69 -1.54 -14.25 -28.76
C ALA A 69 -2.46 -13.10 -28.28
N SER A 70 -3.78 -13.27 -28.42
CA SER A 70 -4.77 -12.28 -27.96
C SER A 70 -4.84 -12.25 -26.43
N ILE A 71 -4.80 -13.43 -25.78
CA ILE A 71 -4.77 -13.57 -24.33
C ILE A 71 -3.53 -12.88 -23.75
N GLN A 72 -2.34 -13.16 -24.30
CA GLN A 72 -1.09 -12.52 -23.86
C GLN A 72 -1.11 -11.00 -24.02
N THR A 73 -1.69 -10.50 -25.12
CA THR A 73 -1.86 -9.05 -25.33
C THR A 73 -2.76 -8.44 -24.25
N SER A 74 -3.85 -9.13 -23.92
CA SER A 74 -4.79 -8.69 -22.89
C SER A 74 -4.16 -8.69 -21.50
N LEU A 75 -3.41 -9.73 -21.13
CA LEU A 75 -2.69 -9.81 -19.86
C LEU A 75 -1.62 -8.72 -19.73
N LYS A 76 -0.85 -8.44 -20.79
CA LYS A 76 0.12 -7.32 -20.80
C LYS A 76 -0.56 -5.97 -20.61
N ASN A 77 -1.76 -5.77 -21.16
CA ASN A 77 -2.53 -4.55 -20.93
C ASN A 77 -2.98 -4.44 -19.46
N ILE A 78 -3.47 -5.54 -18.87
CA ILE A 78 -3.82 -5.61 -17.45
C ILE A 78 -2.61 -5.25 -16.58
N GLN A 79 -1.45 -5.89 -16.80
CA GLN A 79 -0.22 -5.62 -16.05
C GLN A 79 0.15 -4.12 -16.06
N ARG A 80 0.10 -3.48 -17.24
CA ARG A 80 0.41 -2.04 -17.37
C ARG A 80 -0.59 -1.17 -16.62
N ASN A 81 -1.89 -1.47 -16.72
CA ASN A 81 -2.93 -0.69 -16.08
C ASN A 81 -2.87 -0.84 -14.55
N ASP A 82 -2.70 -2.05 -14.06
CA ASP A 82 -2.57 -2.32 -12.62
C ASP A 82 -1.34 -1.64 -12.03
N SER A 83 -0.20 -1.65 -12.76
CA SER A 83 1.02 -0.97 -12.32
C SER A 83 0.79 0.53 -12.12
N LYS A 84 0.10 1.18 -13.06
CA LYS A 84 -0.28 2.60 -12.94
C LYS A 84 -1.21 2.82 -11.74
N THR A 85 -2.25 2.00 -11.61
CA THR A 85 -3.21 2.07 -10.50
C THR A 85 -2.52 1.92 -9.15
N ARG A 86 -1.58 0.97 -9.01
CA ARG A 86 -0.79 0.79 -7.79
C ARG A 86 0.03 2.03 -7.43
N VAL A 87 0.64 2.70 -8.41
CA VAL A 87 1.39 3.94 -8.14
C VAL A 87 0.46 5.03 -7.62
N ILE A 88 -0.70 5.21 -8.26
CA ILE A 88 -1.70 6.20 -7.84
C ILE A 88 -2.20 5.92 -6.41
N LEU A 89 -2.69 4.70 -6.15
CA LEU A 89 -3.18 4.30 -4.83
C LEU A 89 -2.09 4.41 -3.77
N GLY A 90 -0.90 3.91 -4.05
CA GLY A 90 0.23 3.96 -3.13
C GLY A 90 0.63 5.39 -2.76
N THR A 91 0.59 6.32 -3.72
CA THR A 91 0.88 7.74 -3.50
C THR A 91 -0.20 8.40 -2.66
N ASN A 92 -1.48 8.14 -2.97
CA ASN A 92 -2.61 8.68 -2.22
C ASN A 92 -2.60 8.20 -0.76
N TYR A 93 -2.43 6.90 -0.53
CA TYR A 93 -2.36 6.33 0.82
C TYR A 93 -1.18 6.87 1.61
N GLN A 94 0.00 6.99 0.98
CA GLN A 94 1.16 7.57 1.62
C GLN A 94 0.89 9.03 2.02
N THR A 95 0.32 9.83 1.10
CA THR A 95 -0.01 11.24 1.34
C THR A 95 -0.97 11.40 2.51
N LEU A 96 -2.04 10.59 2.55
CA LEU A 96 -3.00 10.61 3.65
C LEU A 96 -2.32 10.30 5.00
N LEU A 97 -1.49 9.27 5.03
CA LEU A 97 -0.77 8.87 6.24
C LEU A 97 0.25 9.92 6.70
N SER A 98 1.08 10.44 5.79
CA SER A 98 2.19 11.33 6.12
C SER A 98 1.76 12.77 6.37
N ASN A 99 0.78 13.27 5.61
CA ASN A 99 0.45 14.70 5.62
C ASN A 99 -0.75 15.01 6.52
N TYR A 100 -1.61 14.02 6.81
CA TYR A 100 -2.85 14.24 7.54
C TYR A 100 -2.93 13.41 8.82
N ILE A 101 -2.88 12.08 8.73
CA ILE A 101 -3.11 11.18 9.87
C ILE A 101 -2.03 11.36 10.94
N SER A 102 -0.76 11.14 10.59
CA SER A 102 0.34 11.21 11.56
C SER A 102 0.50 12.61 12.17
N PRO A 103 0.47 13.71 11.39
CA PRO A 103 0.59 15.05 11.95
C PRO A 103 -0.57 15.45 12.87
N LEU A 104 -1.79 14.95 12.63
CA LEU A 104 -2.93 15.17 13.53
C LEU A 104 -2.67 14.53 14.89
N ASN A 105 -2.33 13.24 14.91
CA ASN A 105 -2.06 12.52 16.16
C ASN A 105 -0.92 13.16 16.96
N VAL A 106 0.15 13.60 16.30
CA VAL A 106 1.25 14.36 16.94
C VAL A 106 0.74 15.66 17.55
N ARG A 107 -0.10 16.42 16.85
CA ARG A 107 -0.67 17.67 17.38
C ARG A 107 -1.57 17.41 18.59
N LEU A 108 -2.38 16.37 18.57
CA LEU A 108 -3.25 16.00 19.68
C LEU A 108 -2.44 15.66 20.93
N ILE A 109 -1.39 14.86 20.79
CA ILE A 109 -0.47 14.53 21.89
C ILE A 109 0.20 15.80 22.43
N LYS A 110 0.70 16.68 21.55
CA LYS A 110 1.35 17.95 21.95
C LYS A 110 0.43 18.91 22.71
N ASN A 111 -0.89 18.79 22.51
CA ASN A 111 -1.89 19.60 23.20
C ASN A 111 -2.55 18.86 24.37
N ASN A 112 -1.96 17.75 24.85
CA ASN A 112 -2.48 16.93 25.95
C ASN A 112 -3.91 16.38 25.71
N LEU A 113 -4.25 16.14 24.44
CA LEU A 113 -5.53 15.57 24.00
C LEU A 113 -5.33 14.27 23.20
N PRO A 114 -4.54 13.29 23.69
CA PRO A 114 -4.33 12.06 22.94
C PRO A 114 -5.65 11.32 22.70
N ASP A 115 -5.88 10.88 21.47
CA ASP A 115 -7.03 10.06 21.10
C ASP A 115 -6.55 8.66 20.74
N SER A 116 -6.83 7.68 21.61
CA SER A 116 -6.42 6.29 21.43
C SER A 116 -7.07 5.64 20.20
N THR A 117 -8.26 6.09 19.80
CA THR A 117 -8.96 5.58 18.62
C THR A 117 -8.25 6.03 17.36
N LEU A 118 -7.89 7.32 17.26
CA LEU A 118 -7.14 7.85 16.12
C LEU A 118 -5.73 7.25 16.01
N ILE A 119 -5.07 6.96 17.13
CA ILE A 119 -3.77 6.26 17.15
C ILE A 119 -3.93 4.81 16.64
N SER A 120 -4.96 4.09 17.10
CA SER A 120 -5.25 2.74 16.63
C SER A 120 -5.53 2.70 15.13
N ILE A 121 -6.35 3.63 14.63
CA ILE A 121 -6.66 3.74 13.20
C ILE A 121 -5.39 4.06 12.37
N GLN A 122 -4.48 4.89 12.88
CA GLN A 122 -3.19 5.11 12.21
C GLN A 122 -2.42 3.79 12.05
N SER A 123 -2.33 2.98 13.09
CA SER A 123 -1.65 1.68 13.03
C SER A 123 -2.33 0.73 12.03
N GLU A 124 -3.66 0.68 12.02
CA GLU A 124 -4.45 -0.12 11.08
C GLU A 124 -4.24 0.33 9.63
N ALA A 125 -4.25 1.64 9.37
CA ALA A 125 -4.02 2.20 8.04
C ALA A 125 -2.60 1.92 7.53
N ILE A 126 -1.58 2.01 8.40
CA ILE A 126 -0.20 1.64 8.05
C ILE A 126 -0.11 0.14 7.73
N THR A 127 -0.67 -0.71 8.59
CA THR A 127 -0.60 -2.17 8.45
C THR A 127 -1.30 -2.63 7.18
N SER A 128 -2.54 -2.18 6.94
CA SER A 128 -3.31 -2.50 5.74
C SER A 128 -2.62 -2.01 4.45
N ARG A 129 -2.01 -0.82 4.47
CA ARG A 129 -1.24 -0.29 3.32
C ARG A 129 0.00 -1.12 3.04
N ASN A 130 0.67 -1.63 4.07
CA ASN A 130 1.82 -2.51 3.90
C ASN A 130 1.40 -3.87 3.35
N SER A 131 0.30 -4.44 3.84
CA SER A 131 -0.28 -5.67 3.29
C SER A 131 -0.65 -5.50 1.80
N PHE A 132 -1.29 -4.39 1.42
CA PHE A 132 -1.58 -4.06 0.02
C PHE A 132 -0.30 -4.02 -0.83
N THR A 133 0.74 -3.36 -0.31
CA THR A 133 2.02 -3.23 -1.04
C THR A 133 2.67 -4.58 -1.27
N ASN A 134 2.72 -5.42 -0.24
CA ASN A 134 3.34 -6.74 -0.31
C ASN A 134 2.55 -7.67 -1.23
N LEU A 135 1.22 -7.70 -1.09
CA LEU A 135 0.37 -8.53 -1.92
C LEU A 135 0.42 -8.12 -3.40
N PHE A 136 0.54 -6.82 -3.69
CA PHE A 136 0.75 -6.36 -5.07
C PHE A 136 2.05 -6.88 -5.67
N VAL A 137 3.14 -6.94 -4.91
CA VAL A 137 4.42 -7.49 -5.38
C VAL A 137 4.24 -8.94 -5.79
N THR A 138 3.70 -9.77 -4.90
CA THR A 138 3.38 -11.19 -5.17
C THR A 138 2.48 -11.33 -6.41
N TYR A 139 1.35 -10.61 -6.45
CA TYR A 139 0.46 -10.60 -7.60
C TYR A 139 1.19 -10.25 -8.91
N SER A 140 2.04 -9.21 -8.89
CA SER A 140 2.75 -8.75 -10.08
C SER A 140 3.75 -9.78 -10.61
N GLN A 141 4.47 -10.46 -9.72
CA GLN A 141 5.43 -11.51 -10.06
C GLN A 141 4.73 -12.74 -10.66
N ARG A 142 3.59 -13.14 -10.08
CA ARG A 142 2.77 -14.25 -10.60
C ARG A 142 2.13 -13.89 -11.94
N LEU A 143 1.67 -12.65 -12.12
CA LEU A 143 1.16 -12.18 -13.41
C LEU A 143 2.26 -12.17 -14.49
N GLU A 144 3.49 -11.77 -14.14
CA GLU A 144 4.64 -11.86 -15.05
C GLU A 144 4.95 -13.31 -15.42
N SER A 145 4.94 -14.21 -14.43
CA SER A 145 5.11 -15.64 -14.64
C SER A 145 4.04 -16.19 -15.58
N LEU A 146 2.76 -15.86 -15.35
CA LEU A 146 1.64 -16.22 -16.23
C LEU A 146 1.85 -15.77 -17.67
N ILE A 147 2.26 -14.51 -17.87
CA ILE A 147 2.50 -13.93 -19.20
C ILE A 147 3.64 -14.66 -19.92
N SER A 148 4.62 -15.17 -19.17
CA SER A 148 5.76 -15.91 -19.72
C SER A 148 5.46 -17.35 -20.14
N ILE A 149 4.36 -17.94 -19.65
CA ILE A 149 3.99 -19.31 -20.02
C ILE A 149 3.55 -19.36 -21.48
N ASP A 150 4.05 -20.36 -22.20
CA ASP A 150 3.63 -20.65 -23.57
C ASP A 150 2.22 -21.27 -23.57
N CYS A 151 1.19 -20.42 -23.57
CA CYS A 151 -0.20 -20.87 -23.61
C CYS A 151 -0.56 -21.67 -24.87
N LYS A 152 0.26 -21.66 -25.92
CA LYS A 152 0.01 -22.44 -27.14
C LYS A 152 0.33 -23.91 -26.92
N ASN A 153 1.48 -24.19 -26.32
CA ASN A 153 1.98 -25.54 -26.13
C ASN A 153 1.76 -26.09 -24.69
N GLN A 154 1.46 -25.21 -23.73
CA GLN A 154 1.27 -25.55 -22.31
C GLN A 154 -0.04 -24.94 -21.75
N PRO A 155 -1.22 -25.23 -22.34
CA PRO A 155 -2.48 -24.62 -21.93
C PRO A 155 -2.89 -24.98 -20.48
N ASP A 156 -2.59 -26.19 -19.99
CA ASP A 156 -2.93 -26.58 -18.61
C ASP A 156 -2.08 -25.81 -17.58
N ALA A 157 -0.77 -25.65 -17.82
CA ALA A 157 0.12 -24.89 -16.94
C ALA A 157 -0.26 -23.40 -16.92
N PHE A 158 -0.55 -22.85 -18.11
CA PHE A 158 -1.05 -21.47 -18.23
C PHE A 158 -2.34 -21.27 -17.44
N TYR A 159 -3.29 -22.20 -17.55
CA TYR A 159 -4.58 -22.06 -16.87
C TYR A 159 -4.46 -22.20 -15.36
N SER A 160 -3.66 -23.13 -14.86
CA SER A 160 -3.38 -23.25 -13.42
C SER A 160 -2.77 -21.95 -12.87
N GLU A 161 -1.81 -21.36 -13.57
CA GLU A 161 -1.24 -20.08 -13.14
C GLU A 161 -2.25 -18.92 -13.26
N LEU A 162 -3.14 -18.95 -14.25
CA LEU A 162 -4.21 -17.96 -14.38
C LEU A 162 -5.16 -17.98 -13.19
N GLU A 163 -5.47 -19.16 -12.65
CA GLU A 163 -6.28 -19.29 -11.43
C GLU A 163 -5.57 -18.68 -10.22
N ASN A 164 -4.26 -18.90 -10.06
CA ASN A 164 -3.45 -18.26 -9.01
C ASN A 164 -3.51 -16.73 -9.11
N VAL A 165 -3.28 -16.18 -10.30
CA VAL A 165 -3.28 -14.74 -10.55
C VAL A 165 -4.67 -14.13 -10.30
N ARG A 166 -5.75 -14.83 -10.70
CA ARG A 166 -7.13 -14.39 -10.42
C ARG A 166 -7.42 -14.34 -8.93
N TYR A 167 -7.00 -15.37 -8.20
CA TYR A 167 -7.15 -15.39 -6.75
C TYR A 167 -6.39 -14.24 -6.09
N LEU A 168 -5.11 -14.06 -6.42
CA LEU A 168 -4.30 -12.94 -5.91
C LEU A 168 -4.89 -11.57 -6.24
N ARG A 169 -5.48 -11.41 -7.43
CA ARG A 169 -6.17 -10.17 -7.81
C ARG A 169 -7.39 -9.90 -6.92
N SER A 170 -8.16 -10.95 -6.56
CA SER A 170 -9.28 -10.83 -5.62
C SER A 170 -8.79 -10.47 -4.21
N GLN A 171 -7.72 -11.09 -3.73
CA GLN A 171 -7.11 -10.71 -2.44
C GLN A 171 -6.60 -9.26 -2.46
N LEU A 172 -6.09 -8.79 -3.60
CA LEU A 172 -5.63 -7.41 -3.75
C LEU A 172 -6.79 -6.41 -3.63
N GLU A 173 -7.94 -6.72 -4.23
CA GLU A 173 -9.17 -5.94 -4.07
C GLU A 173 -9.62 -5.89 -2.60
N GLU A 174 -9.61 -7.02 -1.90
CA GLU A 174 -9.92 -7.08 -0.46
C GLU A 174 -8.95 -6.20 0.35
N SER A 175 -7.66 -6.24 0.02
CA SER A 175 -6.65 -5.41 0.69
C SER A 175 -6.84 -3.92 0.44
N VAL A 176 -7.26 -3.51 -0.76
CA VAL A 176 -7.61 -2.12 -1.06
C VAL A 176 -8.80 -1.68 -0.21
N ASN A 177 -9.82 -2.53 -0.08
CA ASN A 177 -10.99 -2.25 0.75
C ASN A 177 -10.60 -2.07 2.23
N LYS A 178 -9.67 -2.89 2.76
CA LYS A 178 -9.16 -2.72 4.13
C LYS A 178 -8.50 -1.36 4.35
N VAL A 179 -7.66 -0.91 3.40
CA VAL A 179 -7.05 0.43 3.49
C VAL A 179 -8.12 1.52 3.45
N ASN A 180 -9.07 1.43 2.53
CA ASN A 180 -10.14 2.43 2.38
C ASN A 180 -11.07 2.48 3.61
N THR A 181 -11.34 1.34 4.24
CA THR A 181 -12.11 1.28 5.50
C THR A 181 -11.35 1.96 6.64
N ALA A 182 -10.05 1.70 6.80
CA ALA A 182 -9.24 2.37 7.83
C ALA A 182 -9.21 3.90 7.62
N LEU A 183 -9.07 4.35 6.37
CA LEU A 183 -9.10 5.77 6.02
C LEU A 183 -10.49 6.41 6.25
N SER A 184 -11.57 5.69 5.97
CA SER A 184 -12.93 6.16 6.22
C SER A 184 -13.22 6.25 7.73
N ASN A 185 -12.74 5.28 8.51
CA ASN A 185 -12.81 5.29 9.97
C ASN A 185 -12.02 6.47 10.56
N HIS A 186 -10.86 6.78 9.99
CA HIS A 186 -10.09 7.98 10.37
C HIS A 186 -10.93 9.24 10.15
N LEU A 187 -11.49 9.43 8.95
CA LEU A 187 -12.32 10.60 8.65
C LEU A 187 -13.51 10.73 9.62
N LYS A 188 -14.22 9.63 9.88
CA LYS A 188 -15.32 9.59 10.85
C LYS A 188 -14.86 10.03 12.25
N SER A 189 -13.74 9.51 12.72
CA SER A 189 -13.20 9.80 14.04
C SER A 189 -12.72 11.25 14.16
N VAL A 190 -12.13 11.80 13.10
CA VAL A 190 -11.75 13.22 13.04
C VAL A 190 -12.98 14.12 13.11
N ASN A 191 -14.06 13.78 12.41
CA ASN A 191 -15.31 14.54 12.49
C ASN A 191 -15.90 14.50 13.91
N GLN A 192 -15.93 13.32 14.54
CA GLN A 192 -16.38 13.18 15.93
C GLN A 192 -15.52 14.01 16.90
N LEU A 193 -14.20 14.01 16.72
CA LEU A 193 -13.29 14.83 17.52
C LEU A 193 -13.58 16.32 17.34
N ARG A 194 -13.81 16.76 16.09
CA ARG A 194 -14.18 18.15 15.79
C ARG A 194 -15.44 18.58 16.52
N GLU A 195 -16.50 17.78 16.48
CA GLU A 195 -17.76 18.09 17.18
C GLU A 195 -17.57 18.17 18.69
N LYS A 196 -16.81 17.23 19.29
CA LYS A 196 -16.48 17.26 20.73
C LYS A 196 -15.74 18.53 21.12
N LEU A 197 -14.75 18.95 20.33
CA LEU A 197 -13.99 20.16 20.58
C LEU A 197 -14.83 21.44 20.40
N SER A 198 -15.77 21.44 19.45
CA SER A 198 -16.68 22.58 19.23
C SER A 198 -17.68 22.75 20.38
N ASN A 199 -18.28 21.66 20.86
CA ASN A 199 -19.25 21.68 21.94
C ASN A 199 -18.63 22.06 23.30
N ASN A 200 -17.36 21.70 23.52
CA ASN A 200 -16.64 22.10 24.73
C ASN A 200 -16.28 23.59 24.76
N SER A 201 -16.19 24.25 23.60
CA SER A 201 -15.96 25.71 23.54
C SER A 201 -17.20 26.53 23.91
N THR A 202 -18.42 25.97 23.85
CA THR A 202 -19.66 26.67 24.22
C THR A 202 -19.99 26.64 25.72
N ASP A 203 -19.33 25.79 26.51
CA ASP A 203 -19.61 25.63 27.96
C ASP A 203 -18.70 26.50 28.86
N SER A 204 -17.91 27.39 28.26
CA SER A 204 -17.02 28.33 28.97
C SER A 204 -17.55 29.77 28.95
N THR A 205 -18.80 29.98 29.38
CA THR A 205 -19.27 31.33 29.80
C THR A 205 -19.45 31.31 31.32
N PRO A 206 -18.75 32.16 32.09
CA PRO A 206 -18.92 32.20 33.54
C PRO A 206 -20.32 32.70 33.88
N THR A 207 -21.08 31.86 34.59
CA THR A 207 -22.29 32.26 35.30
C THR A 207 -21.94 33.34 36.33
N SER A 208 -22.26 34.59 36.03
CA SER A 208 -22.43 35.60 37.07
C SER A 208 -23.76 35.35 37.76
N THR A 209 -23.69 34.76 38.94
CA THR A 209 -24.71 34.78 39.99
C THR A 209 -25.45 36.11 40.04
N LYS A 210 -26.77 36.08 39.87
CA LYS A 210 -27.66 37.02 40.57
C LYS A 210 -28.96 36.32 40.90
N SER A 211 -29.08 36.03 42.19
CA SER A 211 -30.29 35.67 42.90
C SER A 211 -31.42 36.66 42.60
N ASN A 212 -32.62 36.15 42.35
CA ASN A 212 -33.83 36.56 43.07
C ASN A 212 -35.01 35.64 42.74
N THR A 213 -35.60 35.12 43.80
CA THR A 213 -36.89 34.45 43.94
C THR A 213 -38.04 35.33 43.43
N THR A 214 -39.09 34.76 42.83
CA THR A 214 -40.52 34.79 43.28
C THR A 214 -41.46 34.31 42.16
N GLU A 215 -42.47 33.57 42.62
CA GLU A 215 -43.69 32.97 42.05
C GLU A 215 -44.37 33.62 40.82
N ASP A 216 -44.96 32.74 40.00
CA ASP A 216 -46.42 32.61 39.74
C ASP A 216 -46.88 32.52 38.26
N SER A 217 -47.66 31.47 38.00
CA SER A 217 -48.83 31.33 37.12
C SER A 217 -48.90 31.89 35.67
N SER A 218 -49.10 30.91 34.76
CA SER A 218 -50.25 30.77 33.83
C SER A 218 -50.45 31.63 32.56
N ILE A 219 -50.54 30.91 31.43
CA ILE A 219 -51.37 31.10 30.20
C ILE A 219 -50.99 32.21 29.22
N THR A 220 -50.71 31.86 27.94
CA THR A 220 -51.64 31.99 26.79
C THR A 220 -50.97 31.56 25.47
N GLN A 221 -51.74 30.83 24.66
CA GLN A 221 -51.48 30.38 23.28
C GLN A 221 -51.42 31.53 22.26
N THR A 222 -50.61 31.40 21.20
CA THR A 222 -51.07 31.74 19.83
C THR A 222 -50.33 30.92 18.76
N ASN A 223 -51.10 30.22 17.93
CA ASN A 223 -50.69 29.61 16.67
C ASN A 223 -50.17 30.65 15.67
N ILE A 224 -49.30 30.24 14.73
CA ILE A 224 -49.37 30.58 13.29
C ILE A 224 -48.66 29.46 12.50
N THR A 225 -49.41 28.88 11.56
CA THR A 225 -49.01 27.92 10.52
C THR A 225 -48.53 28.66 9.27
N SER A 226 -47.47 28.17 8.61
CA SER A 226 -47.31 28.28 7.14
C SER A 226 -46.27 27.26 6.66
N SER A 227 -46.71 26.13 6.09
CA SER A 227 -46.75 25.83 4.64
C SER A 227 -45.43 25.26 4.09
N GLN A 228 -45.35 23.93 4.02
CA GLN A 228 -44.40 23.19 3.18
C GLN A 228 -45.04 22.96 1.80
N ASN A 229 -44.30 23.30 0.74
CA ASN A 229 -44.57 22.84 -0.62
C ASN A 229 -43.62 21.68 -0.91
N GLU A 230 -44.15 20.46 -0.99
CA GLU A 230 -43.58 19.37 -1.79
C GLU A 230 -44.01 19.54 -3.25
N GLU A 231 -43.11 19.25 -4.19
CA GLU A 231 -43.34 18.50 -5.43
C GLU A 231 -42.29 18.90 -6.47
N LYS A 232 -41.49 17.93 -6.93
CA LYS A 232 -41.36 17.55 -8.35
C LYS A 232 -40.24 16.53 -8.54
N SER A 233 -40.63 15.27 -8.67
CA SER A 233 -39.85 14.23 -9.36
C SER A 233 -40.32 14.18 -10.81
N ARG A 234 -39.40 14.29 -11.76
CA ARG A 234 -39.55 13.78 -13.12
C ARG A 234 -38.20 13.28 -13.61
#